data_AF-A0A1D9FYY2-F1
#
_entry.id   AF-A0A1D9FYY2-F1
#
_cell.length_a   1.000
_cell.length_b   1.000
_cell.length_c   1.000
_cell.angle_alpha   90.00
_cell.angle_beta   90.00
_cell.angle_gamma   90.00
#
_symmetry.space_group_name_H-M   'P 1'
#
loop_
_entity.id
_entity.type
_entity.pdbx_description
1 polymer ?
#
loop_
_entity_poly.entity_id
_entity_poly.type
_entity_poly.pdbx_seq_one_letter_code
_entity_poly.pdbx_strand_id
1 'polypeptide(L)'
;MKIKLYKLPLIVILAGILFSLYLQWQIPDEVFFSGDAGLKALLARQFASGNFRFDLHFPVASWVNQLWDEGLYPFEPPFAYKISEQRFITFPFTFPLVSAPFYALFGFRGLYILPLASLWALWFSFFLTCQRLKLGATATSLALATLIFASPLSLYGAMYWEHTLAIFLAFEGLVTILVPSQSNLSPKKAILGGILLGLSVWFRPEFLCLVGILLLLSFVSPRVSFIFDFALLFSAIVIALSIWIKAESIRFIGFIGVIAYAISKVNFTLENKKHIIGSMLLSVGGFFGLNAMIYHHPLGTHGLQVVEEISLRSRGEEAFKYFQQMNSDLLYYFPIIFFPFLYLLLSLVDIKLKLQPRIKILFIICILFIYGTPILLPSSGGKQWGPRFLLILIPLISLLAIVILKSVFRSNRFSWRLVGLGIFAVFFSLGIYTNTYIGTSRLLQDYRQRVFPALTFLRKEQNSVVAVSHQFIAQELQAVFGEKTFFLTKNSEKLQKLIEVLIAQKQSQFILLCYSSQDICNSAQNVTNEGWIFPIENNKIKLVFAYLNKFKKLDWRSDGGVVFYRVSLLSSDKIKN
;
A
#
# COMPACT_ATOMS: atom_id res chain seq x y z
N MET A 1 -19.07 29.06 -11.23
CA MET A 1 -20.13 28.19 -10.66
C MET A 1 -20.28 28.56 -9.19
N LYS A 2 -21.44 29.04 -8.73
CA LYS A 2 -21.66 29.31 -7.29
C LYS A 2 -21.74 27.95 -6.57
N ILE A 3 -20.82 27.67 -5.65
CA ILE A 3 -20.82 26.45 -4.85
C ILE A 3 -21.98 26.55 -3.86
N LYS A 4 -22.96 25.62 -3.93
CA LYS A 4 -24.01 25.55 -2.92
C LYS A 4 -23.44 24.86 -1.68
N LEU A 5 -23.40 25.59 -0.57
CA LEU A 5 -22.92 25.06 0.69
C LEU A 5 -24.04 24.20 1.33
N TYR A 6 -23.98 22.89 1.10
CA TYR A 6 -24.92 21.97 1.76
C TYR A 6 -24.40 21.62 3.16
N LYS A 7 -25.19 21.90 4.19
CA LYS A 7 -24.82 21.61 5.59
C LYS A 7 -24.58 20.11 5.82
N LEU A 8 -25.44 19.24 5.29
CA LEU A 8 -25.39 17.80 5.55
C LEU A 8 -24.09 17.12 5.05
N PRO A 9 -23.63 17.30 3.80
CA PRO A 9 -22.31 16.82 3.37
C PRO A 9 -21.15 17.30 4.24
N LEU A 10 -21.17 18.56 4.70
CA LEU A 10 -20.12 19.09 5.56
C LEU A 10 -20.13 18.44 6.94
N ILE A 11 -21.30 18.11 7.48
CA ILE A 11 -21.41 17.33 8.73
C ILE A 11 -20.80 15.93 8.54
N VAL A 12 -21.04 15.28 7.39
CA VAL A 12 -20.43 13.96 7.09
C VAL A 12 -18.91 14.05 6.99
N ILE A 13 -18.37 15.10 6.35
CA ILE A 13 -16.92 15.36 6.31
C ILE A 13 -16.38 15.59 7.72
N LEU A 14 -17.03 16.43 8.51
CA LEU A 14 -16.61 16.72 9.89
C LEU A 14 -16.60 15.45 10.74
N ALA A 15 -17.64 14.61 10.64
CA ALA A 15 -17.68 13.32 11.31
C ALA A 15 -16.53 12.41 10.87
N GLY A 16 -16.20 12.39 9.56
CA GLY A 16 -15.03 11.68 9.04
C GLY A 16 -13.71 12.21 9.60
N ILE A 17 -13.55 13.53 9.70
CA ILE A 17 -12.34 14.17 10.26
C ILE A 17 -12.20 13.76 11.72
N LEU A 18 -13.24 13.94 12.53
CA LEU A 18 -13.25 13.54 13.94
C LEU A 18 -12.97 12.04 14.10
N PHE A 19 -13.53 11.19 13.24
CA PHE A 19 -13.24 9.76 13.23
C PHE A 19 -11.76 9.47 12.90
N SER A 20 -11.19 10.08 11.87
CA SER A 20 -9.78 9.89 11.52
C SER A 20 -8.82 10.40 12.61
N LEU A 21 -9.17 11.49 13.28
CA LEU A 21 -8.42 12.02 14.42
C LEU A 21 -8.55 11.10 15.65
N TYR A 22 -9.75 10.55 15.89
CA TYR A 22 -9.95 9.54 16.91
C TYR A 22 -9.06 8.32 16.66
N LEU A 23 -9.02 7.78 15.43
CA LEU A 23 -8.12 6.66 15.09
C LEU A 23 -6.67 7.00 15.41
N GLN A 24 -6.21 8.18 15.00
CA GLN A 24 -4.85 8.66 15.26
C GLN A 24 -4.54 8.78 16.75
N TRP A 25 -5.44 9.37 17.53
CA TRP A 25 -5.28 9.55 18.97
C TRP A 25 -5.06 8.21 19.70
N GLN A 26 -5.66 7.13 19.21
CA GLN A 26 -5.58 5.82 19.85
C GLN A 26 -4.29 5.04 19.52
N ILE A 27 -3.50 5.49 18.53
CA ILE A 27 -2.23 4.86 18.12
C ILE A 27 -1.13 5.20 19.13
N PRO A 28 -0.43 4.21 19.71
CA PRO A 28 0.75 4.46 20.53
C PRO A 28 1.90 5.06 19.72
N ASP A 29 2.73 5.88 20.36
CA ASP A 29 3.86 6.52 19.70
C ASP A 29 4.91 5.48 19.23
N GLU A 30 5.52 5.77 18.08
CA GLU A 30 6.63 5.04 17.46
C GLU A 30 6.34 3.59 17.01
N VAL A 31 5.07 3.19 17.04
CA VAL A 31 4.62 1.92 16.49
C VAL A 31 3.98 2.14 15.13
N PHE A 32 4.19 1.20 14.21
CA PHE A 32 3.53 1.21 12.91
C PHE A 32 2.64 -0.02 12.70
N PHE A 33 1.65 0.14 11.83
CA PHE A 33 0.79 -0.96 11.40
C PHE A 33 1.55 -2.05 10.63
N SER A 34 2.64 -1.69 9.95
CA SER A 34 3.50 -2.59 9.17
C SER A 34 4.95 -2.14 9.25
N GLY A 35 5.89 -3.10 9.27
CA GLY A 35 7.33 -2.85 9.18
C GLY A 35 7.76 -2.02 7.96
N ASP A 36 7.00 -2.07 6.86
CA ASP A 36 7.22 -1.22 5.68
C ASP A 36 7.24 0.28 6.05
N ALA A 37 6.31 0.69 6.92
CA ALA A 37 6.22 2.06 7.41
C ALA A 37 7.39 2.40 8.36
N GLY A 38 7.94 1.39 9.03
CA GLY A 38 9.12 1.55 9.87
C GLY A 38 10.35 1.95 9.07
N LEU A 39 10.62 1.28 7.94
CA LEU A 39 11.72 1.64 7.04
C LEU A 39 11.53 3.05 6.44
N LYS A 40 10.31 3.41 6.05
CA LYS A 40 9.98 4.77 5.59
C LYS A 40 10.19 5.81 6.68
N ALA A 41 9.94 5.47 7.95
CA ALA A 41 10.11 6.37 9.08
C ALA A 41 11.60 6.60 9.39
N LEU A 42 12.45 5.57 9.29
CA LEU A 42 13.90 5.72 9.42
C LEU A 42 14.45 6.69 8.36
N LEU A 43 14.03 6.56 7.10
CA LEU A 43 14.45 7.47 6.05
C LEU A 43 13.90 8.90 6.25
N ALA A 44 12.65 9.04 6.71
CA ALA A 44 12.06 10.35 7.03
C ALA A 44 12.79 11.04 8.20
N ARG A 45 13.20 10.28 9.22
CA ARG A 45 14.03 10.74 10.35
C ARG A 45 15.39 11.24 9.86
N GLN A 46 16.02 10.49 8.95
CA GLN A 46 17.28 10.89 8.33
C GLN A 46 17.15 12.23 7.60
N PHE A 47 16.16 12.37 6.72
CA PHE A 47 15.90 13.64 6.04
C PHE A 47 15.59 14.79 7.02
N ALA A 48 14.81 14.51 8.06
CA ALA A 48 14.47 15.51 9.08
C ALA A 48 15.69 15.98 9.89
N SER A 49 16.73 15.15 10.02
CA SER A 49 18.00 15.53 10.65
C SER A 49 18.92 16.38 9.76
N GLY A 50 18.50 16.70 8.53
CA GLY A 50 19.30 17.44 7.55
C GLY A 50 20.20 16.55 6.67
N ASN A 51 20.14 15.22 6.85
CA ASN A 51 20.88 14.29 6.01
C ASN A 51 20.06 13.92 4.76
N PHE A 52 20.35 14.56 3.63
CA PHE A 52 19.65 14.38 2.34
C PHE A 52 20.16 13.20 1.50
N ARG A 53 20.75 12.19 2.13
CA ARG A 53 21.09 10.91 1.49
C ARG A 53 19.83 10.09 1.23
N PHE A 54 19.70 9.54 0.03
CA PHE A 54 18.55 8.69 -0.35
C PHE A 54 18.72 7.22 0.07
N ASP A 55 19.96 6.81 0.39
CA ASP A 55 20.25 5.54 1.04
C ASP A 55 20.03 5.64 2.56
N LEU A 56 19.70 4.51 3.18
CA LEU A 56 19.54 4.41 4.61
C LEU A 56 20.92 4.34 5.28
N HIS A 57 21.27 5.39 6.00
CA HIS A 57 22.58 5.55 6.63
C HIS A 57 22.44 5.61 8.15
N PHE A 58 23.13 4.70 8.84
CA PHE A 58 23.24 4.70 10.29
C PHE A 58 24.67 5.05 10.71
N PRO A 59 24.87 6.04 11.59
CA PRO A 59 26.18 6.32 12.15
C PRO A 59 26.54 5.21 13.16
N VAL A 60 27.32 4.23 12.71
CA VAL A 60 27.76 3.08 13.54
C VAL A 60 29.27 2.92 13.51
N ALA A 61 29.80 2.20 14.50
CA ALA A 61 31.22 1.88 14.57
C ALA A 61 31.68 1.05 13.36
N SER A 62 32.98 1.12 13.01
CA SER A 62 33.55 0.42 11.85
C SER A 62 33.33 -1.09 11.89
N TRP A 63 33.46 -1.72 13.05
CA TRP A 63 33.21 -3.16 13.23
C TRP A 63 31.76 -3.56 12.94
N VAL A 64 30.80 -2.65 13.19
CA VAL A 64 29.38 -2.88 12.88
C VAL A 64 29.17 -2.86 11.37
N ASN A 65 29.74 -1.85 10.68
CA ASN A 65 29.66 -1.75 9.22
C ASN A 65 30.27 -2.98 8.55
N GLN A 66 31.42 -3.46 9.03
CA GLN A 66 32.06 -4.66 8.53
C GLN A 66 31.13 -5.88 8.65
N LEU A 67 30.54 -6.12 9.83
CA LEU A 67 29.57 -7.22 10.00
C LEU A 67 28.35 -7.07 9.10
N TRP A 68 27.86 -5.84 8.90
CA TRP A 68 26.76 -5.56 7.99
C TRP A 68 27.11 -5.87 6.53
N ASP A 69 28.34 -5.60 6.10
CA ASP A 69 28.84 -5.96 4.76
C ASP A 69 29.03 -7.47 4.60
N GLU A 70 29.33 -8.16 5.70
CA GLU A 70 29.45 -9.61 5.77
C GLU A 70 28.10 -10.34 5.91
N GLY A 71 26.99 -9.63 5.70
CA GLY A 71 25.64 -10.19 5.61
C GLY A 71 24.86 -10.21 6.92
N LEU A 72 25.27 -9.45 7.94
CA LEU A 72 24.51 -9.29 9.20
C LEU A 72 23.70 -7.98 9.22
N TYR A 73 23.57 -7.26 8.10
CA TYR A 73 22.73 -6.06 8.02
C TYR A 73 21.26 -6.41 8.36
N PRO A 74 20.55 -5.62 9.19
CA PRO A 74 19.22 -5.95 9.70
C PRO A 74 18.12 -6.10 8.63
N PHE A 75 18.38 -5.61 7.42
CA PHE A 75 17.41 -5.61 6.32
C PHE A 75 18.02 -6.26 5.08
N GLU A 76 17.19 -6.86 4.26
CA GLU A 76 17.64 -7.59 3.07
C GLU A 76 16.56 -7.51 1.99
N PRO A 77 16.85 -7.96 0.75
CA PRO A 77 15.82 -8.09 -0.26
C PRO A 77 14.65 -8.94 0.26
N PRO A 78 13.39 -8.57 -0.04
CA PRO A 78 12.97 -7.52 -0.97
C PRO A 78 12.81 -6.12 -0.34
N PHE A 79 13.23 -5.88 0.91
CA PHE A 79 12.93 -4.63 1.62
C PHE A 79 14.06 -3.60 1.60
N ALA A 80 15.30 -4.07 1.50
CA ALA A 80 16.48 -3.23 1.29
C ALA A 80 17.46 -3.88 0.33
N TYR A 81 18.09 -3.09 -0.53
CA TYR A 81 19.05 -3.53 -1.53
C TYR A 81 20.38 -2.82 -1.31
N LYS A 82 21.49 -3.57 -1.38
CA LYS A 82 22.83 -2.99 -1.46
C LYS A 82 23.13 -2.71 -2.94
N ILE A 83 23.23 -1.43 -3.31
CA ILE A 83 23.63 -0.97 -4.65
C ILE A 83 24.98 -0.27 -4.48
N SER A 84 26.04 -0.88 -5.03
CA SER A 84 27.43 -0.51 -4.70
C SER A 84 27.66 -0.57 -3.18
N GLU A 85 28.07 0.51 -2.53
CA GLU A 85 28.27 0.57 -1.07
C GLU A 85 27.08 1.14 -0.29
N GLN A 86 25.98 1.47 -0.98
CA GLN A 86 24.83 2.15 -0.40
C GLN A 86 23.66 1.19 -0.22
N ARG A 87 22.86 1.40 0.83
CA ARG A 87 21.74 0.53 1.19
C ARG A 87 20.41 1.25 1.02
N PHE A 88 19.67 0.92 -0.02
CA PHE A 88 18.41 1.58 -0.34
C PHE A 88 17.22 0.76 0.13
N ILE A 89 16.22 1.40 0.73
CA ILE A 89 14.93 0.75 0.99
C ILE A 89 14.17 0.59 -0.33
N THR A 90 13.35 -0.46 -0.44
CA THR A 90 12.60 -0.74 -1.68
C THR A 90 11.53 0.32 -2.00
N PHE A 91 11.08 1.06 -0.98
CA PHE A 91 9.97 2.01 -1.11
C PHE A 91 10.41 3.35 -1.73
N PRO A 92 9.52 4.04 -2.46
CA PRO A 92 9.83 5.35 -3.03
C PRO A 92 10.29 6.36 -1.97
N PHE A 93 11.45 6.99 -2.20
CA PHE A 93 12.05 7.98 -1.29
C PHE A 93 11.19 9.25 -1.11
N THR A 94 10.30 9.52 -2.08
CA THR A 94 9.47 10.72 -2.18
C THR A 94 8.55 10.90 -0.99
N PHE A 95 7.94 9.81 -0.49
CA PHE A 95 7.04 9.89 0.66
C PHE A 95 7.77 10.20 1.97
N PRO A 96 8.88 9.50 2.33
CA PRO A 96 9.73 9.91 3.45
C PRO A 96 10.23 11.35 3.32
N LEU A 97 10.65 11.78 2.13
CA LEU A 97 11.16 13.14 1.89
C LEU A 97 10.11 14.21 2.18
N VAL A 98 8.88 14.05 1.68
CA VAL A 98 7.79 15.02 1.91
C VAL A 98 7.25 14.93 3.35
N SER A 99 7.39 13.78 4.01
CA SER A 99 6.98 13.61 5.41
C SER A 99 7.99 14.18 6.41
N ALA A 100 9.26 14.30 6.02
CA ALA A 100 10.36 14.70 6.90
C ALA A 100 10.18 16.09 7.55
N PRO A 101 9.73 17.16 6.86
CA PRO A 101 9.49 18.45 7.51
C PRO A 101 8.45 18.37 8.62
N PHE A 102 7.40 17.57 8.43
CA PHE A 102 6.38 17.38 9.46
C PHE A 102 6.93 16.59 10.65
N TYR A 103 7.78 15.59 10.40
CA TYR A 103 8.49 14.89 11.48
C TYR A 103 9.43 15.83 12.25
N ALA A 104 10.17 16.70 11.56
CA ALA A 104 11.07 17.66 12.19
C ALA A 104 10.29 18.63 13.12
N LEU A 105 9.09 19.05 12.71
CA LEU A 105 8.28 20.00 13.48
C LEU A 105 7.45 19.35 14.60
N PHE A 106 6.96 18.13 14.40
CA PHE A 106 5.95 17.50 15.28
C PHE A 106 6.32 16.09 15.76
N GLY A 107 7.59 15.68 15.57
CA GLY A 107 8.08 14.35 15.93
C GLY A 107 7.29 13.23 15.25
N PHE A 108 7.10 12.12 15.96
CA PHE A 108 6.40 10.93 15.45
C PHE A 108 5.01 11.25 14.87
N ARG A 109 4.23 12.12 15.54
CA ARG A 109 2.89 12.50 15.09
C ARG A 109 2.90 13.29 13.78
N GLY A 110 4.01 13.96 13.50
CA GLY A 110 4.26 14.63 12.22
C GLY A 110 4.17 13.72 11.00
N LEU A 111 4.56 12.45 11.13
CA LEU A 111 4.51 11.46 10.04
C LEU A 111 3.09 11.28 9.48
N TYR A 112 2.08 11.47 10.32
CA TYR A 112 0.68 11.23 9.95
C TYR A 112 -0.03 12.47 9.40
N ILE A 113 0.58 13.65 9.48
CA ILE A 113 -0.02 14.90 8.95
C ILE A 113 -0.28 14.77 7.45
N LEU A 114 0.71 14.28 6.69
CA LEU A 114 0.58 14.16 5.24
C LEU A 114 -0.50 13.12 4.83
N PRO A 115 -0.56 11.91 5.41
CA PRO A 115 -1.67 10.99 5.20
C PRO A 115 -3.07 11.57 5.51
N LEU A 116 -3.22 12.25 6.65
CA LEU A 116 -4.50 12.85 7.08
C LEU A 116 -4.92 14.03 6.19
N ALA A 117 -4.02 14.96 5.96
CA ALA A 117 -4.29 16.13 5.13
C ALA A 117 -4.68 15.72 3.70
N SER A 118 -3.99 14.73 3.15
CA SER A 118 -4.31 14.14 1.84
C SER A 118 -5.70 13.49 1.82
N LEU A 119 -6.04 12.75 2.89
CA LEU A 119 -7.35 12.11 3.03
C LEU A 119 -8.49 13.15 3.11
N TRP A 120 -8.31 14.21 3.89
CA TRP A 120 -9.31 15.28 4.00
C TRP A 120 -9.42 16.09 2.71
N ALA A 121 -8.30 16.36 2.04
CA ALA A 121 -8.26 17.00 0.73
C ALA A 121 -9.00 16.15 -0.31
N LEU A 122 -8.83 14.82 -0.28
CA LEU A 122 -9.59 13.88 -1.11
C LEU A 122 -11.10 13.99 -0.83
N TRP A 123 -11.54 14.00 0.42
CA TRP A 123 -12.97 14.12 0.74
C TRP A 123 -13.56 15.44 0.28
N PHE A 124 -12.81 16.54 0.44
CA PHE A 124 -13.25 17.84 -0.03
C PHE A 124 -13.29 17.92 -1.57
N SER A 125 -12.26 17.42 -2.25
CA SER A 125 -12.24 17.27 -3.72
C SER A 125 -13.43 16.43 -4.20
N PHE A 126 -13.73 15.34 -3.50
CA PHE A 126 -14.85 14.46 -3.80
C PHE A 126 -16.21 15.17 -3.63
N PHE A 127 -16.37 15.96 -2.56
CA PHE A 127 -17.52 16.83 -2.36
C PHE A 127 -17.68 17.84 -3.50
N LEU A 128 -16.61 18.52 -3.90
CA LEU A 128 -16.63 19.47 -5.02
C LEU A 128 -16.98 18.77 -6.33
N THR A 129 -16.47 17.56 -6.56
CA THR A 129 -16.80 16.74 -7.73
C THR A 129 -18.27 16.40 -7.78
N CYS A 130 -18.86 16.03 -6.63
CA CYS A 130 -20.30 15.83 -6.49
C CYS A 130 -21.11 17.09 -6.83
N GLN A 131 -20.62 18.28 -6.46
CA GLN A 131 -21.25 19.56 -6.84
C GLN A 131 -21.16 19.82 -8.36
N ARG A 132 -20.01 19.54 -8.99
CA ARG A 132 -19.82 19.68 -10.44
C ARG A 132 -20.78 18.76 -11.21
N LEU A 133 -21.08 17.58 -10.66
CA LEU A 133 -22.06 16.63 -11.19
C LEU A 133 -23.51 16.94 -10.82
N LYS A 134 -23.77 18.08 -10.15
CA LYS A 134 -25.12 18.52 -9.74
C LYS A 134 -25.84 17.46 -8.90
N LEU A 135 -25.10 16.81 -7.99
CA LEU A 135 -25.69 15.95 -6.97
C LEU A 135 -26.32 16.82 -5.87
N GLY A 136 -27.49 16.41 -5.38
CA GLY A 136 -28.17 17.08 -4.28
C GLY A 136 -27.55 16.73 -2.93
N ALA A 137 -27.89 17.47 -1.87
CA ALA A 137 -27.30 17.31 -0.54
C ALA A 137 -27.32 15.85 -0.03
N THR A 138 -28.45 15.15 -0.13
CA THR A 138 -28.57 13.75 0.33
C THR A 138 -27.68 12.80 -0.46
N ALA A 139 -27.67 12.91 -1.79
CA ALA A 139 -26.84 12.06 -2.65
C ALA A 139 -25.36 12.30 -2.38
N THR A 140 -24.93 13.57 -2.25
CA THR A 140 -23.56 13.91 -1.89
C THR A 140 -23.18 13.37 -0.51
N SER A 141 -24.09 13.44 0.47
CA SER A 141 -23.86 12.92 1.82
C SER A 141 -23.70 11.40 1.83
N LEU A 142 -24.54 10.68 1.09
CA LEU A 142 -24.39 9.23 0.92
C LEU A 142 -23.09 8.88 0.18
N ALA A 143 -22.70 9.64 -0.84
CA ALA A 143 -21.45 9.43 -1.56
C ALA A 143 -20.23 9.58 -0.64
N LEU A 144 -20.23 10.63 0.18
CA LEU A 144 -19.21 10.87 1.19
C LEU A 144 -19.23 9.80 2.28
N ALA A 145 -20.40 9.42 2.78
CA ALA A 145 -20.50 8.37 3.80
C ALA A 145 -19.99 7.03 3.27
N THR A 146 -20.27 6.71 2.00
CA THR A 146 -19.72 5.53 1.33
C THR A 146 -18.19 5.59 1.28
N LEU A 147 -17.65 6.74 0.88
CA LEU A 147 -16.21 6.95 0.78
C LEU A 147 -15.51 6.90 2.15
N ILE A 148 -16.10 7.50 3.18
CA ILE A 148 -15.49 7.71 4.49
C ILE A 148 -15.69 6.49 5.40
N PHE A 149 -16.91 5.97 5.49
CA PHE A 149 -17.27 4.95 6.49
C PHE A 149 -17.44 3.57 5.88
N ALA A 150 -17.93 3.47 4.64
CA ALA A 150 -18.17 2.19 3.99
C ALA A 150 -16.98 1.68 3.15
N SER A 151 -15.82 2.32 3.27
CA SER A 151 -14.60 1.97 2.52
C SER A 151 -13.38 1.91 3.43
N PRO A 152 -12.28 1.26 3.02
CA PRO A 152 -11.08 1.15 3.83
C PRO A 152 -10.29 2.46 3.96
N LEU A 153 -10.58 3.52 3.18
CA LEU A 153 -9.70 4.71 3.08
C LEU A 153 -9.46 5.45 4.40
N SER A 154 -10.46 5.53 5.29
CA SER A 154 -10.28 6.22 6.57
C SER A 154 -9.21 5.55 7.45
N LEU A 155 -9.08 4.23 7.35
CA LEU A 155 -8.04 3.48 8.08
C LEU A 155 -6.65 3.76 7.49
N TYR A 156 -6.53 4.01 6.19
CA TYR A 156 -5.25 4.42 5.58
C TYR A 156 -4.81 5.81 6.04
N GLY A 157 -5.73 6.71 6.44
CA GLY A 157 -5.36 7.95 7.12
C GLY A 157 -4.77 7.73 8.52
N ALA A 158 -5.03 6.56 9.11
CA ALA A 158 -4.48 6.12 10.40
C ALA A 158 -3.20 5.25 10.24
N MET A 159 -2.69 5.11 9.02
CA MET A 159 -1.48 4.35 8.71
C MET A 159 -0.44 5.30 8.10
N TYR A 160 0.83 5.18 8.50
CA TYR A 160 1.90 5.99 7.92
C TYR A 160 2.28 5.43 6.55
N TRP A 161 1.45 5.72 5.54
CA TRP A 161 1.59 5.28 4.16
C TRP A 161 1.25 6.38 3.16
N GLU A 162 1.85 6.27 1.99
CA GLU A 162 1.77 7.19 0.85
C GLU A 162 0.45 7.09 0.06
N HIS A 163 -0.37 6.07 0.34
CA HIS A 163 -1.56 5.75 -0.43
C HIS A 163 -2.56 6.90 -0.50
N THR A 164 -2.90 7.56 0.62
CA THR A 164 -3.92 8.62 0.63
C THR A 164 -3.49 9.83 -0.22
N LEU A 165 -2.21 10.19 -0.19
CA LEU A 165 -1.64 11.22 -1.04
C LEU A 165 -1.69 10.83 -2.52
N ALA A 166 -1.24 9.63 -2.85
CA ALA A 166 -1.24 9.16 -4.23
C ALA A 166 -2.67 9.09 -4.82
N ILE A 167 -3.64 8.62 -4.03
CA ILE A 167 -5.06 8.57 -4.41
C ILE A 167 -5.63 9.97 -4.57
N PHE A 168 -5.32 10.90 -3.66
CA PHE A 168 -5.75 12.30 -3.78
C PHE A 168 -5.25 12.92 -5.09
N LEU A 169 -3.95 12.79 -5.38
CA LEU A 169 -3.34 13.32 -6.60
C LEU A 169 -3.95 12.70 -7.86
N ALA A 170 -4.09 11.37 -7.90
CA ALA A 170 -4.68 10.66 -9.02
C ALA A 170 -6.16 11.01 -9.22
N PHE A 171 -6.94 11.06 -8.14
CA PHE A 171 -8.36 11.42 -8.18
C PHE A 171 -8.56 12.87 -8.63
N GLU A 172 -7.87 13.84 -8.01
CA GLU A 172 -8.00 15.26 -8.36
C GLU A 172 -7.56 15.52 -9.80
N GLY A 173 -6.46 14.90 -10.24
CA GLY A 173 -6.00 15.00 -11.63
C GLY A 173 -7.05 14.47 -12.60
N LEU A 174 -7.60 13.28 -12.31
CA LEU A 174 -8.61 12.64 -13.15
C LEU A 174 -9.92 13.44 -13.21
N VAL A 175 -10.46 13.89 -12.08
CA VAL A 175 -11.72 14.65 -12.05
C VAL A 175 -11.56 16.08 -12.56
N THR A 176 -10.37 16.67 -12.50
CA THR A 176 -10.09 17.95 -13.15
C THR A 176 -10.22 17.83 -14.67
N ILE A 177 -9.76 16.71 -15.24
CA ILE A 177 -9.81 16.43 -16.67
C ILE A 177 -11.22 15.99 -17.10
N LEU A 178 -11.82 15.03 -16.37
CA LEU A 178 -13.05 14.36 -16.78
C LEU A 178 -14.32 14.98 -16.19
N VAL A 179 -14.22 15.87 -15.20
CA VAL A 179 -15.37 16.54 -14.57
C VAL A 179 -15.06 18.02 -14.36
N PRO A 180 -14.78 18.79 -15.43
CA PRO A 180 -14.46 20.21 -15.30
C PRO A 180 -15.65 21.03 -14.78
N SER A 181 -15.35 22.09 -14.04
CA SER A 181 -16.33 23.01 -13.48
C SER A 181 -17.04 23.92 -14.51
N GLN A 182 -16.51 23.99 -15.73
CA GLN A 182 -16.99 24.79 -16.85
C GLN A 182 -17.18 23.86 -18.06
N SER A 183 -17.92 24.31 -19.09
CA SER A 183 -18.17 23.52 -20.30
C SER A 183 -16.88 23.04 -20.95
N ASN A 184 -15.88 23.93 -21.02
CA ASN A 184 -14.57 23.64 -21.60
C ASN A 184 -13.49 23.58 -20.50
N LEU A 185 -12.57 22.64 -20.63
CA LEU A 185 -11.34 22.56 -19.85
C LEU A 185 -10.39 23.68 -20.29
N SER A 186 -9.81 24.42 -19.34
CA SER A 186 -8.78 25.41 -19.66
C SER A 186 -7.39 24.75 -19.77
N PRO A 187 -6.47 25.29 -20.59
CA PRO A 187 -5.08 24.79 -20.68
C PRO A 187 -4.38 24.65 -19.33
N LYS A 188 -4.56 25.64 -18.44
CA LYS A 188 -3.96 25.61 -17.08
C LYS A 188 -4.47 24.43 -16.25
N LYS A 189 -5.79 24.16 -16.28
CA LYS A 189 -6.38 23.01 -15.58
C LYS A 189 -5.99 21.68 -16.23
N ALA A 190 -5.83 21.67 -17.55
CA ALA A 190 -5.35 20.52 -18.30
C ALA A 190 -3.91 20.14 -17.91
N ILE A 191 -3.02 21.13 -17.83
CA ILE A 191 -1.63 20.97 -17.35
C ILE A 191 -1.64 20.49 -15.90
N LEU A 192 -2.38 21.16 -15.02
CA LEU A 192 -2.46 20.77 -13.61
C LEU A 192 -2.95 19.34 -13.44
N GLY A 193 -4.01 18.94 -14.17
CA GLY A 193 -4.54 17.59 -14.12
C GLY A 193 -3.53 16.53 -14.56
N GLY A 194 -2.76 16.81 -15.63
CA GLY A 194 -1.68 15.94 -16.08
C GLY A 194 -0.53 15.83 -15.08
N ILE A 195 -0.09 16.96 -14.49
CA ILE A 195 0.93 16.97 -13.43
C ILE A 195 0.47 16.16 -12.21
N LEU A 196 -0.74 16.36 -11.71
CA LEU A 196 -1.26 15.63 -10.54
C LEU A 196 -1.32 14.12 -10.79
N LEU A 197 -1.77 13.70 -11.98
CA LEU A 197 -1.75 12.29 -12.37
C LEU A 197 -0.32 11.74 -12.43
N GLY A 198 0.61 12.47 -13.07
CA GLY A 198 2.02 12.07 -13.11
C GLY A 198 2.64 11.97 -11.71
N LEU A 199 2.39 12.93 -10.82
CA LEU A 199 2.89 12.94 -9.44
C LEU A 199 2.35 11.77 -8.62
N SER A 200 1.17 11.23 -8.92
CA SER A 200 0.67 10.03 -8.21
C SER A 200 1.62 8.83 -8.37
N VAL A 201 2.30 8.70 -9.53
CA VAL A 201 3.29 7.64 -9.81
C VAL A 201 4.51 7.73 -8.90
N TRP A 202 4.90 8.94 -8.51
CA TRP A 202 6.08 9.17 -7.66
C TRP A 202 5.95 8.55 -6.28
N PHE A 203 4.71 8.42 -5.80
CA PHE A 203 4.39 7.80 -4.53
C PHE A 203 4.04 6.33 -4.69
N ARG A 204 3.36 5.97 -5.79
CA ARG A 204 2.83 4.62 -6.00
C ARG A 204 3.01 4.21 -7.49
N PRO A 205 4.04 3.42 -7.83
CA PRO A 205 4.36 3.07 -9.21
C PRO A 205 3.23 2.36 -9.98
N GLU A 206 2.30 1.69 -9.29
CA GLU A 206 1.15 1.06 -9.95
C GLU A 206 0.24 2.06 -10.67
N PHE A 207 0.31 3.37 -10.34
CA PHE A 207 -0.40 4.41 -11.10
C PHE A 207 0.12 4.59 -12.54
N LEU A 208 1.25 3.97 -12.91
CA LEU A 208 1.62 3.80 -14.30
C LEU A 208 0.52 3.08 -15.10
N CYS A 209 -0.26 2.20 -14.46
CA CYS A 209 -1.45 1.60 -15.08
C CYS A 209 -2.46 2.68 -15.49
N LEU A 210 -2.77 3.61 -14.58
CA LEU A 210 -3.72 4.69 -14.83
C LEU A 210 -3.22 5.65 -15.92
N VAL A 211 -1.93 5.98 -15.91
CA VAL A 211 -1.27 6.77 -16.97
C VAL A 211 -1.40 6.05 -18.32
N GLY A 212 -1.07 4.75 -18.37
CA GLY A 212 -1.19 3.93 -19.58
C GLY A 212 -2.61 3.85 -20.11
N ILE A 213 -3.60 3.69 -19.22
CA ILE A 213 -5.03 3.70 -19.57
C ILE A 213 -5.43 5.04 -20.18
N LEU A 214 -5.05 6.17 -19.59
CA LEU A 214 -5.39 7.48 -20.13
C LEU A 214 -4.70 7.76 -21.47
N LEU A 215 -3.46 7.33 -21.65
CA LEU A 215 -2.77 7.39 -22.93
C LEU A 215 -3.53 6.58 -23.97
N LEU A 216 -3.82 5.30 -23.68
CA LEU A 216 -4.57 4.40 -24.55
C LEU A 216 -5.89 5.03 -24.98
N LEU A 217 -6.73 5.43 -24.02
CA LEU A 217 -8.02 6.06 -24.29
C LEU A 217 -7.87 7.33 -25.13
N SER A 218 -6.83 8.14 -24.89
CA SER A 218 -6.60 9.37 -25.65
C SER A 218 -6.22 9.11 -27.12
N PHE A 219 -5.65 7.96 -27.46
CA PHE A 219 -5.22 7.60 -28.82
C PHE A 219 -6.19 6.65 -29.54
N VAL A 220 -7.04 5.92 -28.82
CA VAL A 220 -8.10 5.10 -29.43
C VAL A 220 -9.14 6.02 -30.07
N SER A 221 -9.02 6.22 -31.38
CA SER A 221 -9.98 6.94 -32.21
C SER A 221 -11.16 6.03 -32.57
N PRO A 222 -12.39 6.56 -32.73
CA PRO A 222 -13.55 5.80 -33.22
C PRO A 222 -13.32 5.11 -34.58
N ARG A 223 -12.29 5.51 -35.33
CA ARG A 223 -11.97 4.96 -36.66
C ARG A 223 -11.29 3.57 -36.63
N VAL A 224 -10.94 3.03 -35.47
CA VAL A 224 -10.25 1.72 -35.35
C VAL A 224 -11.22 0.56 -35.10
N SER A 225 -12.54 0.75 -35.24
CA SER A 225 -13.55 -0.25 -34.84
C SER A 225 -13.35 -1.63 -35.47
N PHE A 226 -12.84 -1.70 -36.70
CA PHE A 226 -12.67 -2.96 -37.44
C PHE A 226 -11.71 -3.95 -36.75
N ILE A 227 -10.60 -3.47 -36.18
CA ILE A 227 -9.64 -4.35 -35.45
C ILE A 227 -10.27 -4.88 -34.15
N PHE A 228 -11.12 -4.06 -33.51
CA PHE A 228 -11.78 -4.43 -32.26
C PHE A 228 -12.99 -5.34 -32.46
N ASP A 229 -13.71 -5.22 -33.59
CA ASP A 229 -14.78 -6.15 -33.95
C ASP A 229 -14.21 -7.59 -34.12
N PHE A 230 -13.00 -7.73 -34.69
CA PHE A 230 -12.28 -9.01 -34.77
C PHE A 230 -11.79 -9.51 -33.39
N ALA A 231 -11.32 -8.59 -32.54
CA ALA A 231 -10.91 -8.91 -31.17
C ALA A 231 -12.07 -9.41 -30.30
N LEU A 232 -13.29 -8.90 -30.50
CA LEU A 232 -14.50 -9.39 -29.80
C LEU A 232 -14.83 -10.82 -30.22
N LEU A 233 -14.82 -11.10 -31.52
CA LEU A 233 -15.10 -12.45 -32.05
C LEU A 233 -14.06 -13.45 -31.54
N PHE A 234 -12.78 -13.09 -31.62
CA PHE A 234 -11.69 -13.91 -31.08
C PHE A 234 -11.84 -14.11 -29.56
N SER A 235 -12.23 -13.07 -28.82
CA SER A 235 -12.46 -13.15 -27.37
C SER A 235 -13.63 -14.03 -26.99
N ALA A 236 -14.75 -13.95 -27.71
CA ALA A 236 -15.90 -14.81 -27.50
C ALA A 236 -15.55 -16.29 -27.75
N ILE A 237 -14.77 -16.55 -28.80
CA ILE A 237 -14.22 -17.88 -29.12
C ILE A 237 -13.29 -18.36 -28.01
N VAL A 238 -12.35 -17.53 -27.54
CA VAL A 238 -11.42 -17.83 -26.45
C VAL A 238 -12.16 -18.09 -25.13
N ILE A 239 -13.20 -17.30 -24.80
CA ILE A 239 -14.05 -17.53 -23.62
C ILE A 239 -14.78 -18.88 -23.75
N ALA A 240 -15.41 -19.17 -24.89
CA ALA A 240 -16.12 -20.42 -25.11
C ALA A 240 -15.17 -21.65 -25.02
N LEU A 241 -14.00 -21.58 -25.64
CA LEU A 241 -12.94 -22.61 -25.56
C LEU A 241 -12.43 -22.80 -24.14
N SER A 242 -12.23 -21.71 -23.39
CA SER A 242 -11.74 -21.78 -22.01
C SER A 242 -12.78 -22.33 -21.02
N ILE A 243 -14.08 -22.15 -21.29
CA ILE A 243 -15.14 -22.81 -20.55
C ILE A 243 -15.09 -24.31 -20.82
N TRP A 244 -14.92 -24.71 -22.09
CA TRP A 244 -14.84 -26.10 -22.51
C TRP A 244 -13.63 -26.85 -21.92
N ILE A 245 -12.45 -26.21 -21.87
CA ILE A 245 -11.20 -26.85 -21.38
C ILE A 245 -11.01 -26.71 -19.85
N LYS A 246 -11.94 -26.05 -19.13
CA LYS A 246 -11.78 -25.69 -17.71
C LYS A 246 -10.49 -24.90 -17.41
N ALA A 247 -9.95 -24.19 -18.40
CA ALA A 247 -8.72 -23.41 -18.26
C ALA A 247 -9.05 -21.98 -17.82
N GLU A 248 -9.02 -21.73 -16.51
CA GLU A 248 -9.38 -20.42 -15.94
C GLU A 248 -8.48 -19.26 -16.41
N SER A 249 -7.20 -19.53 -16.69
CA SER A 249 -6.25 -18.54 -17.21
C SER A 249 -6.60 -18.05 -18.63
N ILE A 250 -7.23 -18.90 -19.45
CA ILE A 250 -7.65 -18.55 -20.82
C ILE A 250 -8.91 -17.66 -20.80
N ARG A 251 -9.77 -17.80 -19.78
CA ARG A 251 -10.94 -16.91 -19.57
C ARG A 251 -10.50 -15.46 -19.37
N PHE A 252 -9.40 -15.25 -18.64
CA PHE A 252 -8.84 -13.91 -18.38
C PHE A 252 -8.46 -13.19 -19.69
N ILE A 253 -7.84 -13.89 -20.64
CA ILE A 253 -7.45 -13.35 -21.95
C ILE A 253 -8.68 -12.98 -22.78
N GLY A 254 -9.71 -13.82 -22.76
CA GLY A 254 -10.96 -13.53 -23.47
C GLY A 254 -11.71 -12.31 -22.90
N PHE A 255 -11.68 -12.06 -21.59
CA PHE A 255 -12.26 -10.84 -21.03
C PHE A 255 -11.55 -9.56 -21.52
N ILE A 256 -10.24 -9.61 -21.77
CA ILE A 256 -9.46 -8.45 -22.26
C ILE A 256 -9.99 -7.96 -23.60
N GLY A 257 -10.29 -8.84 -24.56
CA GLY A 257 -10.77 -8.38 -25.86
C GLY A 257 -12.25 -7.98 -25.90
N VAL A 258 -13.09 -8.47 -24.98
CA VAL A 258 -14.43 -7.89 -24.74
C VAL A 258 -14.31 -6.44 -24.23
N ILE A 259 -13.38 -6.20 -23.30
CA ILE A 259 -13.10 -4.85 -22.77
C ILE A 259 -12.55 -3.96 -23.89
N ALA A 260 -11.62 -4.46 -24.70
CA ALA A 260 -11.05 -3.77 -25.84
C ALA A 260 -12.15 -3.34 -26.85
N TYR A 261 -13.08 -4.23 -27.16
CA TYR A 261 -14.25 -3.92 -27.97
C TYR A 261 -15.13 -2.84 -27.35
N ALA A 262 -15.45 -2.94 -26.06
CA ALA A 262 -16.28 -1.95 -25.37
C ALA A 262 -15.63 -0.55 -25.41
N ILE A 263 -14.30 -0.46 -25.26
CA ILE A 263 -13.54 0.79 -25.41
C ILE A 263 -13.71 1.36 -26.83
N SER A 264 -13.61 0.53 -27.86
CA SER A 264 -13.68 0.97 -29.26
C SER A 264 -14.99 1.67 -29.63
N LYS A 265 -16.08 1.36 -28.92
CA LYS A 265 -17.40 1.95 -29.14
C LYS A 265 -17.60 3.25 -28.35
N VAL A 266 -16.68 3.63 -27.47
CA VAL A 266 -16.75 4.88 -26.72
C VAL A 266 -16.04 5.98 -27.48
N ASN A 267 -16.83 6.93 -28.01
CA ASN A 267 -16.31 8.14 -28.61
C ASN A 267 -15.75 9.05 -27.50
N PHE A 268 -14.44 8.96 -27.27
CA PHE A 268 -13.74 9.74 -26.26
C PHE A 268 -12.82 10.75 -26.92
N THR A 269 -13.09 12.02 -26.67
CA THR A 269 -12.21 13.13 -27.06
C THR A 269 -11.77 13.86 -25.79
N LEU A 270 -10.44 13.97 -25.63
CA LEU A 270 -9.85 14.67 -24.50
C LEU A 270 -9.62 16.14 -24.89
N GLU A 271 -10.37 17.05 -24.26
CA GLU A 271 -10.14 18.49 -24.42
C GLU A 271 -8.72 18.85 -23.95
N ASN A 272 -8.00 19.67 -24.71
CA ASN A 272 -6.58 20.00 -24.47
C ASN A 272 -5.65 18.79 -24.32
N LYS A 273 -5.90 17.71 -25.07
CA LYS A 273 -5.11 16.46 -25.05
C LYS A 273 -3.60 16.69 -24.98
N LYS A 274 -3.05 17.58 -25.81
CA LYS A 274 -1.59 17.86 -25.88
C LYS A 274 -1.04 18.31 -24.53
N HIS A 275 -1.76 19.17 -23.81
CA HIS A 275 -1.33 19.70 -22.53
C HIS A 275 -1.43 18.66 -21.41
N ILE A 276 -2.49 17.87 -21.40
CA ILE A 276 -2.68 16.79 -20.43
C ILE A 276 -1.57 15.76 -20.59
N ILE A 277 -1.40 15.23 -21.81
CA ILE A 277 -0.42 14.18 -22.09
C ILE A 277 1.00 14.71 -21.89
N GLY A 278 1.32 15.90 -22.43
CA GLY A 278 2.66 16.47 -22.32
C GLY A 278 3.08 16.69 -20.85
N SER A 279 2.21 17.27 -20.03
CA SER A 279 2.51 17.52 -18.62
C SER A 279 2.55 16.25 -17.77
N MET A 280 1.67 15.28 -18.06
CA MET A 280 1.68 13.96 -17.42
C MET A 280 2.97 13.19 -17.73
N LEU A 281 3.35 13.12 -19.01
CA LEU A 281 4.59 12.44 -19.43
C LEU A 281 5.84 13.14 -18.91
N LEU A 282 5.84 14.48 -18.84
CA LEU A 282 6.96 15.22 -18.24
C LEU A 282 7.12 14.89 -16.75
N SER A 283 6.01 14.83 -16.01
CA SER A 283 6.03 14.47 -14.59
C SER A 283 6.47 13.01 -14.38
N VAL A 284 5.98 12.06 -15.17
CA VAL A 284 6.42 10.64 -15.13
C VAL A 284 7.89 10.49 -15.58
N GLY A 285 8.31 11.25 -16.59
CA GLY A 285 9.70 11.30 -17.04
C GLY A 285 10.64 11.81 -15.95
N GLY A 286 10.22 12.80 -15.16
CA GLY A 286 10.96 13.27 -13.99
C GLY A 286 11.14 12.18 -12.92
N PHE A 287 10.11 11.35 -12.70
CA PHE A 287 10.21 10.20 -11.79
C PHE A 287 11.26 9.20 -12.27
N PHE A 288 11.21 8.81 -13.54
CA PHE A 288 12.20 7.88 -14.11
C PHE A 288 13.61 8.49 -14.12
N GLY A 289 13.74 9.77 -14.44
CA GLY A 289 15.02 10.49 -14.43
C GLY A 289 15.66 10.50 -13.05
N LEU A 290 14.91 10.87 -12.00
CA LEU A 290 15.45 10.87 -10.64
C LEU A 290 15.77 9.47 -10.14
N ASN A 291 14.93 8.47 -10.44
CA ASN A 291 15.25 7.09 -10.08
C ASN A 291 16.52 6.60 -10.78
N ALA A 292 16.70 6.91 -12.07
CA ALA A 292 17.92 6.54 -12.79
C ALA A 292 19.15 7.22 -12.18
N MET A 293 19.03 8.47 -11.72
CA MET A 293 20.12 9.19 -11.04
C MET A 293 20.45 8.62 -9.66
N ILE A 294 19.44 8.23 -8.87
CA ILE A 294 19.62 7.78 -7.48
C ILE A 294 19.98 6.29 -7.39
N TYR A 295 19.30 5.45 -8.17
CA TYR A 295 19.36 3.99 -8.06
C TYR A 295 20.10 3.33 -9.22
N HIS A 296 20.61 4.09 -10.19
CA HIS A 296 21.14 3.58 -11.46
C HIS A 296 20.12 2.74 -12.27
N HIS A 297 18.83 2.90 -11.99
CA HIS A 297 17.75 2.18 -12.66
C HIS A 297 16.47 3.05 -12.75
N PRO A 298 15.83 3.18 -13.93
CA PRO A 298 14.70 4.11 -14.12
C PRO A 298 13.46 3.75 -13.29
N LEU A 299 13.24 2.46 -13.00
CA LEU A 299 12.15 2.02 -12.12
C LEU A 299 12.53 2.04 -10.62
N GLY A 300 13.73 2.52 -10.29
CA GLY A 300 14.29 2.46 -8.94
C GLY A 300 14.48 1.02 -8.45
N THR A 301 14.50 0.85 -7.13
CA THR A 301 14.57 -0.45 -6.45
C THR A 301 13.43 -1.41 -6.78
N HIS A 302 12.26 -0.89 -7.19
CA HIS A 302 11.15 -1.71 -7.66
C HIS A 302 11.42 -2.40 -9.01
N GLY A 303 12.31 -1.84 -9.84
CA GLY A 303 12.72 -2.46 -11.09
C GLY A 303 13.41 -3.80 -10.89
N LEU A 304 14.28 -3.87 -9.88
CA LEU A 304 15.02 -5.07 -9.49
C LEU A 304 14.07 -6.23 -9.13
N GLN A 305 12.92 -5.91 -8.52
CA GLN A 305 11.90 -6.93 -8.15
C GLN A 305 11.05 -7.40 -9.32
N VAL A 306 10.74 -6.50 -10.26
CA VAL A 306 9.70 -6.74 -11.27
C VAL A 306 10.28 -7.25 -12.59
N VAL A 307 11.46 -6.78 -12.98
CA VAL A 307 11.99 -6.93 -14.33
C VAL A 307 13.07 -8.01 -14.42
N GLU A 308 13.82 -8.26 -13.35
CA GLU A 308 15.03 -9.09 -13.43
C GLU A 308 14.81 -10.58 -13.09
N GLU A 309 13.69 -10.96 -12.45
CA GLU A 309 13.54 -12.31 -11.88
C GLU A 309 12.45 -13.20 -12.52
N ILE A 310 11.60 -12.70 -13.43
CA ILE A 310 10.36 -13.43 -13.81
C ILE A 310 10.16 -13.52 -15.34
N SER A 311 9.97 -14.75 -15.85
CA SER A 311 9.60 -15.01 -17.26
C SER A 311 8.20 -14.47 -17.59
N LEU A 312 7.92 -14.14 -18.87
CA LEU A 312 6.59 -13.66 -19.30
C LEU A 312 5.46 -14.66 -18.98
N ARG A 313 5.73 -15.96 -19.02
CA ARG A 313 4.72 -16.99 -18.71
C ARG A 313 4.39 -17.02 -17.23
N SER A 314 5.40 -17.06 -16.36
CA SER A 314 5.20 -17.01 -14.90
C SER A 314 4.51 -15.71 -14.48
N ARG A 315 4.78 -14.61 -15.18
CA ARG A 315 4.10 -13.33 -14.95
C ARG A 315 2.59 -13.40 -15.19
N GLY A 316 2.14 -14.13 -16.22
CA GLY A 316 0.71 -14.30 -16.50
C GLY A 316 -0.01 -15.13 -15.42
N GLU A 317 0.62 -16.21 -14.96
CA GLU A 317 0.09 -17.06 -13.89
C GLU A 317 0.02 -16.31 -12.55
N GLU A 318 1.07 -15.56 -12.20
CA GLU A 318 1.09 -14.69 -11.02
C GLU A 318 0.05 -13.57 -11.11
N ALA A 319 -0.05 -12.89 -12.25
CA ALA A 319 -1.04 -11.83 -12.44
C ALA A 319 -2.47 -12.33 -12.23
N PHE A 320 -2.78 -13.55 -12.64
CA PHE A 320 -4.08 -14.17 -12.38
C PHE A 320 -4.30 -14.44 -10.89
N LYS A 321 -3.31 -14.97 -10.18
CA LYS A 321 -3.36 -15.16 -8.72
C LYS A 321 -3.56 -13.83 -8.00
N TYR A 322 -2.82 -12.79 -8.39
CA TYR A 322 -2.97 -11.44 -7.83
C TYR A 322 -4.35 -10.86 -8.13
N PHE A 323 -4.88 -11.05 -9.34
CA PHE A 323 -6.23 -10.64 -9.70
C PHE A 323 -7.29 -11.32 -8.81
N GLN A 324 -7.20 -12.64 -8.61
CA GLN A 324 -8.13 -13.37 -7.73
C GLN A 324 -8.08 -12.84 -6.29
N GLN A 325 -6.88 -12.71 -5.72
CA GLN A 325 -6.70 -12.24 -4.35
C GLN A 325 -7.19 -10.80 -4.17
N MET A 326 -6.77 -9.89 -5.06
CA MET A 326 -7.14 -8.47 -4.99
C MET A 326 -8.63 -8.25 -5.18
N ASN A 327 -9.28 -9.02 -6.07
CA ASN A 327 -10.73 -8.95 -6.21
C ASN A 327 -11.43 -9.49 -4.97
N SER A 328 -11.00 -10.63 -4.42
CA SER A 328 -11.57 -11.14 -3.16
C SER A 328 -11.50 -10.08 -2.04
N ASP A 329 -10.33 -9.44 -1.88
CA ASP A 329 -10.16 -8.33 -0.95
C ASP A 329 -11.07 -7.14 -1.29
N LEU A 330 -11.16 -6.74 -2.55
CA LEU A 330 -12.02 -5.64 -2.98
C LEU A 330 -13.49 -5.90 -2.66
N LEU A 331 -13.96 -7.12 -2.85
CA LEU A 331 -15.34 -7.51 -2.57
C LEU A 331 -15.62 -7.55 -1.06
N TYR A 332 -14.69 -8.06 -0.26
CA TYR A 332 -14.85 -8.13 1.19
C TYR A 332 -14.78 -6.75 1.86
N TYR A 333 -13.78 -5.95 1.50
CA TYR A 333 -13.51 -4.65 2.13
C TYR A 333 -14.27 -3.50 1.47
N PHE A 334 -14.79 -3.65 0.25
CA PHE A 334 -15.57 -2.60 -0.41
C PHE A 334 -16.75 -3.17 -1.22
N PRO A 335 -17.71 -3.86 -0.56
CA PRO A 335 -18.80 -4.58 -1.23
C PRO A 335 -19.71 -3.70 -2.11
N ILE A 336 -19.75 -2.39 -1.87
CA ILE A 336 -20.49 -1.43 -2.71
C ILE A 336 -20.06 -1.50 -4.19
N ILE A 337 -18.86 -1.98 -4.48
CA ILE A 337 -18.39 -2.18 -5.86
C ILE A 337 -19.39 -2.97 -6.71
N PHE A 338 -20.06 -3.96 -6.15
CA PHE A 338 -21.03 -4.76 -6.90
C PHE A 338 -22.21 -3.94 -7.41
N PHE A 339 -22.57 -2.85 -6.74
CA PHE A 339 -23.78 -2.11 -7.08
C PHE A 339 -23.70 -1.48 -8.49
N PRO A 340 -22.64 -0.72 -8.85
CA PRO A 340 -22.45 -0.27 -10.23
C PRO A 340 -22.38 -1.39 -11.27
N PHE A 341 -21.67 -2.49 -10.98
CA PHE A 341 -21.46 -3.58 -11.94
C PHE A 341 -22.73 -4.39 -12.18
N LEU A 342 -23.46 -4.74 -11.12
CA LEU A 342 -24.74 -5.44 -11.22
C LEU A 342 -25.76 -4.59 -11.99
N TYR A 343 -25.80 -3.28 -11.72
CA TYR A 343 -26.74 -2.41 -12.41
C TYR A 343 -26.39 -2.23 -13.90
N LEU A 344 -25.11 -2.26 -14.26
CA LEU A 344 -24.71 -2.31 -15.66
C LEU A 344 -25.17 -3.60 -16.35
N LEU A 345 -24.97 -4.76 -15.71
CA LEU A 345 -25.42 -6.04 -16.27
C LEU A 345 -26.94 -6.03 -16.50
N LEU A 346 -27.71 -5.51 -15.54
CA LEU A 346 -29.17 -5.36 -15.67
C LEU A 346 -29.56 -4.35 -16.78
N SER A 347 -28.70 -3.36 -17.05
CA SER A 347 -28.92 -2.39 -18.14
C SER A 347 -28.77 -2.96 -19.54
N LEU A 348 -28.08 -4.09 -19.69
CA LEU A 348 -27.97 -4.80 -20.97
C LEU A 348 -29.26 -5.52 -21.34
N VAL A 349 -30.09 -5.87 -20.36
CA VAL A 349 -31.30 -6.70 -20.58
C VAL A 349 -32.56 -5.85 -20.73
N ASP A 350 -32.74 -4.77 -19.95
CA ASP A 350 -34.01 -4.02 -19.98
C ASP A 350 -33.91 -2.54 -19.52
N ILE A 351 -32.78 -2.09 -18.98
CA ILE A 351 -32.67 -0.75 -18.36
C ILE A 351 -31.81 0.18 -19.23
N LYS A 352 -32.43 1.15 -19.92
CA LYS A 352 -31.68 2.22 -20.60
C LYS A 352 -31.03 3.17 -19.58
N LEU A 353 -29.82 2.84 -19.13
CA LEU A 353 -28.97 3.70 -18.32
C LEU A 353 -28.53 4.94 -19.12
N LYS A 354 -29.14 6.09 -18.85
CA LYS A 354 -28.70 7.38 -19.39
C LYS A 354 -27.55 7.94 -18.56
N LEU A 355 -26.38 7.31 -18.64
CA LEU A 355 -25.13 7.85 -18.07
C LEU A 355 -24.55 8.92 -18.98
N GLN A 356 -24.06 10.00 -18.38
CA GLN A 356 -23.27 11.01 -19.09
C GLN A 356 -22.00 10.36 -19.69
N PRO A 357 -21.56 10.74 -20.91
CA PRO A 357 -20.38 10.13 -21.55
C PRO A 357 -19.14 10.11 -20.65
N ARG A 358 -18.88 11.20 -19.93
CA ARG A 358 -17.74 11.34 -19.00
C ARG A 358 -17.79 10.32 -17.85
N ILE A 359 -18.98 9.95 -17.37
CA ILE A 359 -19.17 8.92 -16.34
C ILE A 359 -18.91 7.52 -16.89
N LYS A 360 -19.28 7.25 -18.16
CA LYS A 360 -18.96 5.97 -18.83
C LYS A 360 -17.44 5.77 -18.95
N ILE A 361 -16.69 6.85 -19.23
CA ILE A 361 -15.23 6.81 -19.29
C ILE A 361 -14.63 6.47 -17.91
N LEU A 362 -15.11 7.09 -16.83
CA LEU A 362 -14.67 6.72 -15.47
C LEU A 362 -14.92 5.25 -15.16
N PHE A 363 -16.05 4.71 -15.60
CA PHE A 363 -16.37 3.30 -15.44
C PHE A 363 -15.41 2.40 -16.23
N ILE A 364 -15.09 2.75 -17.48
CA ILE A 364 -14.09 2.05 -18.30
C ILE A 364 -12.71 2.08 -17.63
N ILE A 365 -12.30 3.24 -17.11
CA ILE A 365 -11.03 3.38 -16.37
C ILE A 365 -11.03 2.43 -15.17
N CYS A 366 -12.12 2.34 -14.41
CA CYS A 366 -12.22 1.40 -13.29
C CYS A 366 -12.03 -0.04 -13.74
N ILE A 367 -12.71 -0.47 -14.80
CA ILE A 367 -12.54 -1.83 -15.36
C ILE A 367 -11.08 -2.05 -15.77
N LEU A 368 -10.55 -1.20 -16.65
CA LEU A 368 -9.19 -1.36 -17.16
C LEU A 368 -8.15 -1.39 -16.04
N PHE A 369 -8.36 -0.61 -14.98
CA PHE A 369 -7.44 -0.58 -13.85
C PHE A 369 -7.53 -1.88 -13.01
N ILE A 370 -8.72 -2.46 -12.82
CA ILE A 370 -8.89 -3.77 -12.14
C ILE A 370 -8.13 -4.87 -12.87
N TYR A 371 -8.18 -4.90 -14.20
CA TYR A 371 -7.51 -5.93 -15.00
C TYR A 371 -6.05 -5.62 -15.30
N GLY A 372 -5.69 -4.35 -15.45
CA GLY A 372 -4.34 -3.92 -15.80
C GLY A 372 -3.37 -3.93 -14.63
N THR A 373 -3.83 -3.60 -13.42
CA THR A 373 -2.95 -3.51 -12.25
C THR A 373 -2.25 -4.83 -11.92
N PRO A 374 -2.94 -5.99 -11.84
CA PRO A 374 -2.29 -7.27 -11.49
C PRO A 374 -1.12 -7.67 -12.40
N ILE A 375 -1.10 -7.21 -13.65
CA ILE A 375 -0.03 -7.47 -14.61
C ILE A 375 1.26 -6.74 -14.22
N LEU A 376 1.14 -5.58 -13.58
CA LEU A 376 2.26 -4.70 -13.21
C LEU A 376 2.81 -4.97 -11.81
N LEU A 377 2.12 -5.76 -10.98
CA LEU A 377 2.52 -5.97 -9.60
C LEU A 377 3.58 -7.06 -9.42
N PRO A 378 4.61 -6.85 -8.57
CA PRO A 378 5.55 -7.90 -8.18
C PRO A 378 4.98 -8.87 -7.13
N SER A 379 3.93 -8.49 -6.41
CA SER A 379 3.29 -9.31 -5.38
C SER A 379 1.86 -8.84 -5.09
N SER A 380 1.03 -9.70 -4.50
CA SER A 380 -0.31 -9.31 -4.00
C SER A 380 -0.27 -8.42 -2.75
N GLY A 381 0.89 -8.35 -2.11
CA GLY A 381 1.22 -7.40 -1.05
C GLY A 381 1.51 -8.03 0.31
N GLY A 382 1.87 -7.16 1.26
CA GLY A 382 2.14 -7.52 2.65
C GLY A 382 0.92 -7.35 3.53
N LYS A 383 1.14 -7.10 4.81
CA LYS A 383 0.08 -6.79 5.76
C LYS A 383 -0.66 -5.51 5.34
N GLN A 384 -1.97 -5.63 5.07
CA GLN A 384 -2.80 -4.56 4.54
C GLN A 384 -4.26 -4.69 4.99
N TRP A 385 -5.00 -3.59 4.89
CA TRP A 385 -6.45 -3.59 5.06
C TRP A 385 -7.12 -3.32 3.70
N GLY A 386 -7.70 -4.34 3.08
CA GLY A 386 -8.25 -4.20 1.72
C GLY A 386 -7.22 -4.25 0.59
N PRO A 387 -7.68 -4.09 -0.66
CA PRO A 387 -6.86 -4.25 -1.86
C PRO A 387 -6.01 -3.00 -2.10
N ARG A 388 -4.87 -2.89 -1.42
CA ARG A 388 -4.04 -1.65 -1.39
C ARG A 388 -3.71 -1.06 -2.77
N PHE A 389 -3.56 -1.91 -3.78
CA PHE A 389 -3.22 -1.51 -5.15
C PHE A 389 -4.43 -1.03 -5.96
N LEU A 390 -5.66 -1.27 -5.49
CA LEU A 390 -6.91 -0.85 -6.13
C LEU A 390 -7.61 0.31 -5.40
N LEU A 391 -6.97 0.93 -4.41
CA LEU A 391 -7.61 1.96 -3.59
C LEU A 391 -8.08 3.19 -4.39
N ILE A 392 -7.47 3.50 -5.54
CA ILE A 392 -7.95 4.58 -6.43
C ILE A 392 -9.35 4.34 -6.97
N LEU A 393 -9.75 3.07 -7.05
CA LEU A 393 -11.10 2.72 -7.47
C LEU A 393 -12.14 3.17 -6.46
N ILE A 394 -11.79 3.25 -5.17
CA ILE A 394 -12.74 3.55 -4.11
C ILE A 394 -13.46 4.88 -4.34
N PRO A 395 -12.78 6.04 -4.51
CA PRO A 395 -13.49 7.28 -4.79
C PRO A 395 -14.24 7.21 -6.12
N LEU A 396 -13.69 6.61 -7.17
CA LEU A 396 -14.37 6.53 -8.47
C LEU A 396 -15.67 5.72 -8.39
N ILE A 397 -15.63 4.57 -7.73
CA ILE A 397 -16.75 3.65 -7.58
C ILE A 397 -17.77 4.19 -6.57
N SER A 398 -17.33 4.87 -5.50
CA SER A 398 -18.23 5.59 -4.59
C SER A 398 -19.07 6.62 -5.35
N LEU A 399 -18.45 7.34 -6.28
CA LEU A 399 -19.14 8.30 -7.14
C LEU A 399 -20.11 7.61 -8.11
N LEU A 400 -19.64 6.56 -8.79
CA LEU A 400 -20.44 5.77 -9.74
C LEU A 400 -21.67 5.17 -9.07
N ALA A 401 -21.51 4.58 -7.87
CA ALA A 401 -22.59 3.98 -7.10
C ALA A 401 -23.71 4.99 -6.84
N ILE A 402 -23.39 6.22 -6.45
CA ILE A 402 -24.41 7.23 -6.17
C ILE A 402 -25.03 7.82 -7.43
N VAL A 403 -24.27 8.01 -8.51
CA VAL A 403 -24.83 8.42 -9.80
C VAL A 403 -25.85 7.40 -10.30
N ILE A 404 -25.52 6.10 -10.18
CA ILE A 404 -26.40 5.00 -10.52
C ILE A 404 -27.61 4.94 -9.58
N LEU A 405 -27.40 5.08 -8.27
CA LEU A 405 -28.49 5.09 -7.29
C LEU A 405 -29.50 6.21 -7.58
N LYS A 406 -29.03 7.40 -7.95
CA LYS A 406 -29.89 8.50 -8.39
C LYS A 406 -30.72 8.14 -9.64
N SER A 407 -30.15 7.35 -10.56
CA SER A 407 -30.89 6.82 -11.72
C SER A 407 -31.93 5.78 -11.30
N VAL A 408 -31.59 4.88 -10.37
CA VAL A 408 -32.51 3.89 -9.78
C VAL A 408 -33.71 4.59 -9.18
N PHE A 409 -33.49 5.61 -8.35
CA PHE A 409 -34.55 6.40 -7.71
C PHE A 409 -35.51 7.07 -8.71
N ARG A 410 -35.05 7.37 -9.92
CA ARG A 410 -35.85 8.00 -10.98
C ARG A 410 -36.57 6.99 -11.87
N SER A 411 -36.36 5.69 -11.66
CA SER A 411 -37.04 4.64 -12.43
C SER A 411 -38.54 4.64 -12.15
N ASN A 412 -39.37 4.52 -13.20
CA ASN A 412 -40.83 4.48 -13.04
C ASN A 412 -41.29 3.19 -12.33
N ARG A 413 -40.58 2.07 -12.51
CA ARG A 413 -40.93 0.77 -11.93
C ARG A 413 -40.57 0.74 -10.43
N PHE A 414 -41.59 0.65 -9.57
CA PHE A 414 -41.45 0.68 -8.11
C PHE A 414 -40.60 -0.48 -7.57
N SER A 415 -40.79 -1.70 -8.06
CA SER A 415 -40.03 -2.88 -7.62
C SER A 415 -38.52 -2.71 -7.83
N TRP A 416 -38.09 -2.14 -8.95
CA TRP A 416 -36.66 -1.86 -9.21
C TRP A 416 -36.08 -0.81 -8.29
N ARG A 417 -36.88 0.20 -7.90
CA ARG A 417 -36.48 1.18 -6.90
C ARG A 417 -36.19 0.49 -5.57
N LEU A 418 -37.12 -0.34 -5.08
CA LEU A 418 -36.96 -1.08 -3.83
C LEU A 418 -35.78 -2.05 -3.87
N VAL A 419 -35.65 -2.86 -4.93
CA VAL A 419 -34.54 -3.82 -5.06
C VAL A 419 -33.20 -3.10 -5.13
N GLY A 420 -33.06 -2.07 -5.95
CA GLY A 420 -31.82 -1.31 -6.03
C GLY A 420 -31.45 -0.60 -4.72
N LEU A 421 -32.44 -0.09 -3.99
CA LEU A 421 -32.22 0.49 -2.67
C LEU A 421 -31.82 -0.54 -1.63
N GLY A 422 -32.48 -1.70 -1.61
CA GLY A 422 -32.15 -2.80 -0.72
C GLY A 422 -30.73 -3.29 -0.94
N ILE A 423 -30.34 -3.53 -2.20
CA ILE A 423 -28.97 -3.96 -2.55
C ILE A 423 -27.94 -2.91 -2.12
N PHE A 424 -28.19 -1.63 -2.43
CA PHE A 424 -27.29 -0.56 -2.01
C PHE A 424 -27.16 -0.50 -0.48
N ALA A 425 -28.28 -0.54 0.24
CA ALA A 425 -28.31 -0.46 1.70
C ALA A 425 -27.57 -1.63 2.36
N VAL A 426 -27.73 -2.86 1.84
CA VAL A 426 -27.01 -4.04 2.32
C VAL A 426 -25.51 -3.88 2.12
N PHE A 427 -25.05 -3.58 0.91
CA PHE A 427 -23.62 -3.42 0.65
C PHE A 427 -23.01 -2.23 1.39
N PHE A 428 -23.76 -1.14 1.55
CA PHE A 428 -23.34 0.00 2.34
C PHE A 428 -23.18 -0.34 3.82
N SER A 429 -24.16 -1.05 4.40
CA SER A 429 -24.10 -1.47 5.80
C SER A 429 -22.97 -2.45 6.06
N LEU A 430 -22.76 -3.42 5.16
CA LEU A 430 -21.63 -4.34 5.22
C LEU A 430 -20.29 -3.58 5.12
N GLY A 431 -20.18 -2.61 4.22
CA GLY A 431 -18.98 -1.78 4.11
C GLY A 431 -18.69 -0.99 5.39
N ILE A 432 -19.71 -0.41 6.04
CA ILE A 432 -19.57 0.29 7.32
C ILE A 432 -19.12 -0.68 8.42
N TYR A 433 -19.80 -1.82 8.53
CA TYR A 433 -19.48 -2.83 9.53
C TYR A 433 -18.03 -3.32 9.39
N THR A 434 -17.60 -3.66 8.17
CA THR A 434 -16.24 -4.12 7.91
C THR A 434 -15.22 -3.02 8.18
N ASN A 435 -15.35 -1.83 7.62
CA ASN A 435 -14.28 -0.83 7.68
C ASN A 435 -14.31 0.06 8.90
N THR A 436 -15.50 0.49 9.33
CA THR A 436 -15.61 1.39 10.49
C THR A 436 -15.59 0.60 11.79
N TYR A 437 -16.33 -0.51 11.90
CA TYR A 437 -16.39 -1.26 13.15
C TYR A 437 -15.25 -2.28 13.30
N ILE A 438 -15.18 -3.29 12.43
CA ILE A 438 -14.14 -4.33 12.51
C ILE A 438 -12.75 -3.71 12.27
N GLY A 439 -12.62 -2.85 11.26
CA GLY A 439 -11.37 -2.21 10.89
C GLY A 439 -10.76 -1.39 12.02
N THR A 440 -11.57 -0.55 12.69
CA THR A 440 -11.12 0.19 13.87
C THR A 440 -10.65 -0.75 14.98
N SER A 441 -11.48 -1.73 15.35
CA SER A 441 -11.14 -2.66 16.44
C SER A 441 -9.84 -3.40 16.18
N ARG A 442 -9.67 -3.96 14.97
CA ARG A 442 -8.45 -4.67 14.57
C ARG A 442 -7.24 -3.76 14.49
N LEU A 443 -7.38 -2.55 13.95
CA LEU A 443 -6.29 -1.57 13.87
C LEU A 443 -5.76 -1.23 15.27
N LEU A 444 -6.66 -0.88 16.19
CA LEU A 444 -6.29 -0.50 17.56
C LEU A 444 -5.68 -1.68 18.33
N GLN A 445 -6.27 -2.87 18.17
CA GLN A 445 -5.74 -4.08 18.77
C GLN A 445 -4.32 -4.38 18.27
N ASP A 446 -4.09 -4.23 16.97
CA ASP A 446 -2.79 -4.46 16.35
C ASP A 446 -1.73 -3.53 16.94
N TYR A 447 -1.97 -2.22 16.91
CA TYR A 447 -1.04 -1.22 17.44
C TYR A 447 -0.68 -1.47 18.92
N ARG A 448 -1.68 -1.78 19.76
CA ARG A 448 -1.47 -1.93 21.22
C ARG A 448 -0.86 -3.26 21.64
N GLN A 449 -1.21 -4.35 20.96
CA GLN A 449 -0.88 -5.69 21.46
C GLN A 449 0.28 -6.33 20.71
N ARG A 450 0.65 -5.82 19.53
CA ARG A 450 1.68 -6.43 18.69
C ARG A 450 3.08 -5.90 18.99
N VAL A 451 3.32 -4.64 18.65
CA VAL A 451 4.66 -4.03 18.66
C VAL A 451 4.90 -3.27 19.95
N PHE A 452 3.91 -2.52 20.43
CA PHE A 452 4.07 -1.63 21.57
C PHE A 452 4.63 -2.32 22.83
N PRO A 453 4.18 -3.52 23.24
CA PRO A 453 4.72 -4.18 24.43
C PRO A 453 6.18 -4.61 24.24
N ALA A 454 6.52 -5.15 23.07
CA ALA A 454 7.86 -5.59 22.73
C ALA A 454 8.84 -4.41 22.63
N LEU A 455 8.40 -3.30 22.02
CA LEU A 455 9.17 -2.06 21.93
C LEU A 455 9.43 -1.47 23.31
N THR A 456 8.40 -1.38 24.16
CA THR A 456 8.52 -0.86 25.53
C THR A 456 9.45 -1.73 26.37
N PHE A 457 9.38 -3.06 26.20
CA PHE A 457 10.29 -3.99 26.84
C PHE A 457 11.74 -3.75 26.38
N LEU A 458 11.97 -3.71 25.06
CA LEU A 458 13.31 -3.55 24.50
C LEU A 458 13.97 -2.23 24.92
N ARG A 459 13.21 -1.12 25.00
CA ARG A 459 13.73 0.18 25.49
C ARG A 459 14.28 0.12 26.92
N LYS A 460 13.70 -0.72 27.77
CA LYS A 460 14.15 -0.86 29.18
C LYS A 460 15.41 -1.73 29.31
N GLU A 461 15.70 -2.55 28.31
CA GLU A 461 16.92 -3.37 28.31
C GLU A 461 18.16 -2.49 28.07
N GLN A 462 19.16 -2.62 28.94
CA GLN A 462 20.39 -1.81 28.90
C GLN A 462 21.33 -2.20 27.75
N ASN A 463 21.20 -3.40 27.22
CA ASN A 463 22.05 -3.90 26.14
C ASN A 463 21.77 -3.12 24.84
N SER A 464 22.85 -2.61 24.23
CA SER A 464 22.81 -1.85 22.97
C SER A 464 22.80 -2.76 21.74
N VAL A 465 23.35 -3.97 21.83
CA VAL A 465 23.39 -4.94 20.73
C VAL A 465 22.17 -5.84 20.72
N VAL A 466 21.50 -5.92 19.57
CA VAL A 466 20.30 -6.74 19.35
C VAL A 466 20.51 -7.63 18.12
N ALA A 467 20.60 -8.93 18.33
CA ALA A 467 20.55 -9.93 17.28
C ALA A 467 19.08 -10.27 17.00
N VAL A 468 18.68 -10.30 15.72
CA VAL A 468 17.34 -10.68 15.29
C VAL A 468 17.41 -11.85 14.33
N SER A 469 16.51 -12.81 14.47
CA SER A 469 16.45 -13.97 13.57
C SER A 469 15.76 -13.66 12.24
N HIS A 470 15.05 -12.53 12.16
CA HIS A 470 14.30 -12.13 10.99
C HIS A 470 14.17 -10.61 10.87
N GLN A 471 14.29 -10.09 9.65
CA GLN A 471 14.26 -8.64 9.35
C GLN A 471 12.97 -7.93 9.79
N PHE A 472 11.81 -8.59 9.72
CA PHE A 472 10.54 -8.01 10.19
C PHE A 472 10.58 -7.56 11.64
N ILE A 473 11.32 -8.26 12.51
CA ILE A 473 11.47 -7.84 13.90
C ILE A 473 12.18 -6.48 13.96
N ALA A 474 13.27 -6.32 13.19
CA ALA A 474 13.99 -5.04 13.11
C ALA A 474 13.14 -3.92 12.49
N GLN A 475 12.34 -4.23 11.47
CA GLN A 475 11.46 -3.24 10.83
C GLN A 475 10.37 -2.72 11.77
N GLU A 476 9.76 -3.62 12.57
CA GLU A 476 8.72 -3.27 13.53
C GLU A 476 9.29 -2.55 14.77
N LEU A 477 10.52 -2.88 15.16
CA LEU A 477 11.24 -2.27 16.28
C LEU A 477 12.16 -1.13 15.84
N GLN A 478 11.93 -0.53 14.67
CA GLN A 478 12.77 0.53 14.11
C GLN A 478 12.97 1.72 15.07
N ALA A 479 12.03 1.93 15.98
CA ALA A 479 11.97 3.09 16.87
C ALA A 479 13.23 3.26 17.72
N VAL A 480 13.89 2.14 18.08
CA VAL A 480 15.11 2.11 18.89
C VAL A 480 16.41 2.09 18.05
N PHE A 481 16.33 2.22 16.73
CA PHE A 481 17.54 2.45 15.93
C PHE A 481 18.18 3.80 16.32
N GLY A 482 19.49 3.78 16.53
CA GLY A 482 20.24 4.92 17.08
C GLY A 482 20.59 4.71 18.57
N GLU A 483 19.68 4.13 19.34
CA GLU A 483 19.96 3.66 20.72
C GLU A 483 20.51 2.23 20.72
N LYS A 484 20.05 1.41 19.77
CA LYS A 484 20.40 0.00 19.65
C LYS A 484 20.91 -0.32 18.24
N THR A 485 21.87 -1.24 18.19
CA THR A 485 22.47 -1.76 16.96
C THR A 485 21.91 -3.13 16.66
N PHE A 486 21.27 -3.26 15.50
CA PHE A 486 20.63 -4.51 15.08
C PHE A 486 21.54 -5.33 14.15
N PHE A 487 21.51 -6.64 14.33
CA PHE A 487 22.19 -7.62 13.48
C PHE A 487 21.22 -8.73 13.06
N LEU A 488 21.18 -9.04 11.77
CA LEU A 488 20.39 -10.16 11.25
C LEU A 488 21.20 -11.46 11.38
N THR A 489 20.77 -12.35 12.26
CA THR A 489 21.40 -13.64 12.53
C THR A 489 20.39 -14.75 12.25
N LYS A 490 20.27 -15.17 10.98
CA LYS A 490 19.26 -16.16 10.54
C LYS A 490 19.61 -17.61 10.81
N ASN A 491 20.89 -17.91 10.94
CA ASN A 491 21.41 -19.24 11.23
C ASN A 491 22.50 -19.17 12.32
N SER A 492 22.91 -20.35 12.80
CA SER A 492 23.95 -20.49 13.83
C SER A 492 25.28 -19.88 13.41
N GLU A 493 25.66 -19.99 12.13
CA GLU A 493 26.90 -19.43 11.59
C GLU A 493 26.97 -17.90 11.74
N LYS A 494 25.93 -17.18 11.32
CA LYS A 494 25.87 -15.71 11.47
C LYS A 494 25.81 -15.29 12.94
N LEU A 495 25.12 -16.06 13.79
CA LEU A 495 25.10 -15.81 15.23
C LEU A 495 26.49 -16.02 15.86
N GLN A 496 27.17 -17.10 15.51
CA GLN A 496 28.54 -17.38 15.95
C GLN A 496 29.49 -16.26 15.55
N LYS A 497 29.42 -15.82 14.29
CA LYS A 497 30.23 -14.72 13.79
C LYS A 497 30.01 -13.42 14.57
N LEU A 498 28.75 -13.10 14.89
CA LEU A 498 28.44 -11.95 15.76
C LEU A 498 29.09 -12.12 17.14
N ILE A 499 28.98 -13.31 17.74
CA ILE A 499 29.54 -13.59 19.06
C ILE A 499 31.06 -13.41 19.08
N GLU A 500 31.78 -13.96 18.10
CA GLU A 500 33.24 -13.83 17.98
C GLU A 500 33.67 -12.35 17.99
N VAL A 501 32.98 -11.52 17.20
CA VAL A 501 33.26 -10.07 17.16
C VAL A 501 32.86 -9.39 18.46
N LEU A 502 31.72 -9.73 19.08
CA LEU A 502 31.32 -9.15 20.37
C LEU A 502 32.33 -9.42 21.48
N ILE A 503 32.93 -10.62 21.49
CA ILE A 503 33.99 -10.97 22.43
C ILE A 503 35.24 -10.14 22.18
N ALA A 504 35.64 -9.97 20.91
CA ALA A 504 36.74 -9.08 20.53
C ALA A 504 36.47 -7.62 20.96
N GLN A 505 35.21 -7.19 20.92
CA GLN A 505 34.77 -5.87 21.40
C GLN A 505 34.51 -5.79 22.92
N LYS A 506 34.90 -6.83 23.69
CA LYS A 506 34.72 -6.94 25.14
C LYS A 506 33.27 -6.74 25.61
N GLN A 507 32.30 -7.07 24.76
CA GLN A 507 30.89 -7.10 25.12
C GLN A 507 30.59 -8.40 25.86
N SER A 508 29.96 -8.33 27.03
CA SER A 508 29.63 -9.52 27.83
C SER A 508 28.21 -10.00 27.61
N GLN A 509 27.32 -9.16 27.08
CA GLN A 509 25.89 -9.46 26.93
C GLN A 509 25.29 -8.80 25.69
N PHE A 510 24.29 -9.46 25.11
CA PHE A 510 23.44 -8.88 24.06
C PHE A 510 22.03 -9.47 24.14
N ILE A 511 21.09 -8.90 23.38
CA ILE A 511 19.72 -9.41 23.28
C ILE A 511 19.57 -10.21 21.99
N LEU A 512 18.98 -11.39 22.08
CA LEU A 512 18.59 -12.20 20.93
C LEU A 512 17.06 -12.24 20.82
N LEU A 513 16.54 -11.81 19.67
CA LEU A 513 15.12 -11.82 19.34
C LEU A 513 14.87 -12.84 18.23
N CYS A 514 14.06 -13.85 18.53
CA CYS A 514 13.84 -14.94 17.60
C CYS A 514 12.36 -15.25 17.42
N TYR A 515 11.95 -15.56 16.18
CA TYR A 515 10.66 -16.22 15.97
C TYR A 515 10.71 -17.63 16.56
N SER A 516 9.66 -18.00 17.30
CA SER A 516 9.66 -19.27 18.05
C SER A 516 9.70 -20.53 17.18
N SER A 517 9.47 -20.40 15.87
CA SER A 517 9.48 -21.50 14.91
C SER A 517 10.82 -21.68 14.17
N GLN A 518 11.81 -20.82 14.40
CA GLN A 518 13.09 -20.88 13.70
C GLN A 518 14.14 -21.69 14.46
N ASP A 519 15.05 -22.33 13.71
CA ASP A 519 16.02 -23.30 14.22
C ASP A 519 16.98 -22.74 15.27
N ILE A 520 17.36 -21.46 15.17
CA ILE A 520 18.17 -20.79 16.21
C ILE A 520 17.40 -20.76 17.54
N CYS A 521 16.09 -20.57 17.48
CA CYS A 521 15.23 -20.48 18.65
C CYS A 521 15.00 -21.85 19.28
N ASN A 522 14.77 -22.88 18.47
CA ASN A 522 14.64 -24.26 18.92
C ASN A 522 15.92 -24.73 19.62
N SER A 523 17.05 -24.41 18.98
CA SER A 523 18.37 -24.62 19.54
C SER A 523 18.55 -23.91 20.88
N ALA A 524 18.16 -22.63 21.00
CA ALA A 524 18.24 -21.89 22.26
C ALA A 524 17.29 -22.43 23.34
N GLN A 525 16.08 -22.88 22.98
CA GLN A 525 15.08 -23.43 23.91
C GLN A 525 15.56 -24.75 24.54
N ASN A 526 16.18 -25.63 23.77
CA ASN A 526 16.70 -26.92 24.23
C ASN A 526 17.85 -26.80 25.24
N VAL A 527 18.36 -25.60 25.48
CA VAL A 527 19.63 -25.35 26.20
C VAL A 527 19.42 -24.56 27.50
N THR A 528 18.16 -24.35 27.88
CA THR A 528 17.73 -23.37 28.89
C THR A 528 18.18 -23.61 30.34
N ASN A 529 19.01 -24.61 30.65
CA ASN A 529 19.64 -24.75 31.98
C ASN A 529 21.14 -25.14 31.96
N GLU A 530 21.67 -25.69 30.87
CA GLU A 530 23.06 -26.17 30.82
C GLU A 530 24.02 -25.17 30.14
N GLY A 531 23.50 -24.21 29.37
CA GLY A 531 24.28 -23.25 28.59
C GLY A 531 24.80 -23.85 27.29
N TRP A 532 24.77 -23.06 26.21
CA TRP A 532 25.20 -23.50 24.88
C TRP A 532 26.71 -23.27 24.78
N ILE A 533 27.48 -24.36 24.80
CA ILE A 533 28.94 -24.28 24.69
C ILE A 533 29.27 -24.18 23.20
N PHE A 534 29.74 -23.01 22.77
CA PHE A 534 30.28 -22.84 21.43
C PHE A 534 31.78 -23.07 21.46
N PRO A 535 32.31 -23.97 20.62
CA PRO A 535 33.74 -24.01 20.37
C PRO A 535 34.11 -22.80 19.52
N ILE A 536 34.96 -21.91 20.04
CA ILE A 536 35.54 -20.80 19.29
C ILE A 536 37.05 -20.96 19.39
N GLU A 537 37.69 -21.28 18.26
CA GLU A 537 39.15 -21.33 18.04
C GLU A 537 40.00 -21.47 19.32
N ASN A 538 40.04 -22.69 19.89
CA ASN A 538 40.79 -23.12 21.08
C ASN A 538 40.29 -22.68 22.46
N ASN A 539 39.23 -21.88 22.56
CA ASN A 539 38.55 -21.55 23.83
C ASN A 539 37.10 -22.06 23.86
N LYS A 540 36.66 -22.49 25.05
CA LYS A 540 35.24 -22.82 25.30
C LYS A 540 34.55 -21.59 25.87
N ILE A 541 33.70 -20.96 25.06
CA ILE A 541 32.81 -19.91 25.53
C ILE A 541 31.44 -20.52 25.78
N LYS A 542 30.96 -20.35 27.00
CA LYS A 542 29.62 -20.78 27.39
C LYS A 542 28.66 -19.63 27.18
N LEU A 543 27.71 -19.82 26.28
CA LEU A 543 26.58 -18.92 26.10
C LEU A 543 25.48 -19.30 27.07
N VAL A 544 25.05 -18.35 27.89
CA VAL A 544 23.90 -18.55 28.76
C VAL A 544 22.73 -17.75 28.20
N PHE A 545 21.69 -18.46 27.77
CA PHE A 545 20.44 -17.89 27.29
C PHE A 545 19.47 -17.75 28.46
N ALA A 546 19.30 -16.54 28.96
CA ALA A 546 18.26 -16.24 29.93
C ALA A 546 17.00 -15.81 29.19
N TYR A 547 15.94 -16.62 29.29
CA TYR A 547 14.62 -16.24 28.77
C TYR A 547 14.15 -14.96 29.47
N LEU A 548 13.77 -13.96 28.68
CA LEU A 548 13.25 -12.70 29.20
C LEU A 548 11.74 -12.63 29.06
N ASN A 549 11.23 -12.83 27.85
CA ASN A 549 9.81 -12.69 27.55
C ASN A 549 9.43 -13.32 26.20
N LYS A 550 8.13 -13.50 25.96
CA LYS A 550 7.57 -13.95 24.68
C LYS A 550 6.38 -13.08 24.27
N PHE A 551 6.51 -12.39 23.15
CA PHE A 551 5.46 -11.56 22.58
C PHE A 551 4.77 -12.29 21.43
N LYS A 552 3.68 -12.98 21.75
CA LYS A 552 2.91 -13.84 20.82
C LYS A 552 2.49 -13.12 19.52
N LYS A 553 2.19 -11.83 19.60
CA LYS A 553 1.60 -11.08 18.49
C LYS A 553 2.62 -10.36 17.62
N LEU A 554 3.89 -10.26 18.03
CA LEU A 554 4.92 -9.51 17.28
C LEU A 554 5.13 -10.05 15.86
N ASP A 555 4.78 -11.31 15.63
CA ASP A 555 4.58 -11.85 14.29
C ASP A 555 3.10 -11.77 13.87
N TRP A 556 2.84 -11.25 12.67
CA TRP A 556 1.50 -11.34 12.06
C TRP A 556 1.32 -12.61 11.21
N ARG A 557 2.41 -13.34 10.88
CA ARG A 557 2.43 -14.51 10.02
C ARG A 557 2.46 -15.84 10.78
N SER A 558 3.06 -15.89 11.96
CA SER A 558 3.18 -17.13 12.74
C SER A 558 2.48 -17.04 14.10
N ASP A 559 1.82 -18.13 14.48
CA ASP A 559 1.16 -18.30 15.78
C ASP A 559 2.17 -18.39 16.95
N GLY A 560 3.46 -18.43 16.63
CA GLY A 560 4.56 -18.65 17.56
C GLY A 560 5.02 -17.39 18.31
N GLY A 561 4.93 -16.21 17.70
CA GLY A 561 5.43 -14.96 18.25
C GLY A 561 6.96 -14.86 18.36
N VAL A 562 7.43 -13.80 19.02
CA VAL A 562 8.86 -13.51 19.17
C VAL A 562 9.30 -13.72 20.62
N VAL A 563 10.35 -14.51 20.80
CA VAL A 563 10.98 -14.77 22.10
C VAL A 563 12.20 -13.88 22.26
N PHE A 564 12.36 -13.32 23.45
CA PHE A 564 13.44 -12.43 23.84
C PHE A 564 14.35 -13.19 24.79
N TYR A 565 15.63 -13.28 24.46
CA TYR A 565 16.67 -13.85 25.32
C TYR A 565 17.72 -12.80 25.63
N ARG A 566 18.22 -12.80 26.87
CA ARG A 566 19.51 -12.20 27.20
C ARG A 566 20.57 -13.27 27.02
N VAL A 567 21.55 -13.00 26.17
CA VAL A 567 22.67 -13.92 25.94
C VAL A 567 23.87 -13.36 26.70
N SER A 568 24.40 -14.14 27.64
CA SER A 568 25.63 -13.81 28.36
C SER A 568 26.80 -14.64 27.83
N LEU A 569 27.92 -13.96 27.56
CA LEU A 569 29.17 -14.53 27.08
C LEU A 569 30.08 -14.81 28.28
N LEU A 570 30.23 -16.07 28.68
CA LEU A 570 31.11 -16.48 29.78
C LEU A 570 32.38 -17.13 29.23
N SER A 571 33.55 -16.58 29.55
CA SER A 571 34.83 -17.23 29.23
C SER A 571 35.09 -18.42 30.14
N SER A 572 35.93 -19.35 29.67
CA SER A 572 36.32 -20.59 30.38
C SER A 572 36.79 -20.40 31.82
N ASP A 573 37.40 -19.26 32.15
CA ASP A 573 37.89 -18.98 33.50
C ASP A 573 36.77 -18.72 34.52
N LYS A 574 35.59 -18.30 34.05
CA LYS A 574 34.39 -18.09 34.87
C LYS A 574 33.46 -19.30 34.94
N ILE A 575 33.74 -20.37 34.19
CA ILE A 575 32.89 -21.58 34.15
C ILE A 575 33.19 -22.54 35.33
N LYS A 576 34.32 -22.35 36.03
CA LYS A 576 34.74 -23.20 37.16
C LYS A 576 34.12 -22.83 38.53
N ASN A 577 33.41 -21.70 38.61
CA ASN A 577 32.60 -21.27 39.75
C ASN A 577 31.13 -21.21 39.31
#